data_AF-A0A6U3B2F3-F1
#
_entry.id   AF-A0A6U3B2F3-F1
#
_cell.length_a   1.000
_cell.length_b   1.000
_cell.length_c   1.000
_cell.angle_alpha   90.00
_cell.angle_beta   90.00
_cell.angle_gamma   90.00
#
_symmetry.space_group_name_H-M   'P 1'
#
loop_
_entity.id
_entity.type
_entity.pdbx_description
1 polymer ?
#
loop_
_entity_poly.entity_id
_entity_poly.type
_entity_poly.pdbx_seq_one_letter_code
_entity_poly.pdbx_strand_id
1 'polypeptide(L)'
;MDIANVDRDMALARHVTLVHQNEGLEKSTDVGNDNADSDDEDDEDGDNAAAEGPTATPVEEDDGKGPVSPRVLREYICRARRHQPVVPPDVAPYIVEAYVSLRLQEKRTSNDQTAMTARQLLSILRLSQALARLRFSDLVARQDVDEAIRLTHMSKASLEDPTGAGNGGKDGVPREDVTSRIFQVLREYSAASGNDQEVDLRTAEAMALRKGFTNQQFQTCLEEYEALRVIQINQSRTAIYFL
;
A
#
# COMPACT_ATOMS: atom_id res chain seq x y z
N MET A 1 -2.06 6.18 -14.68
CA MET A 1 -2.40 7.30 -15.59
C MET A 1 -3.31 8.28 -14.86
N ASP A 2 -3.38 9.53 -15.30
CA ASP A 2 -4.39 10.48 -14.83
C ASP A 2 -5.74 10.08 -15.43
N ILE A 3 -6.60 9.46 -14.63
CA ILE A 3 -7.88 8.88 -15.06
C ILE A 3 -9.00 9.77 -14.52
N ALA A 4 -9.81 10.32 -15.42
CA ALA A 4 -10.94 11.17 -15.06
C ALA A 4 -11.88 10.47 -14.07
N ASN A 5 -12.13 11.10 -12.92
CA ASN A 5 -12.99 10.56 -11.88
C ASN A 5 -13.68 11.73 -11.16
N VAL A 6 -15.00 11.84 -11.36
CA VAL A 6 -15.81 12.98 -10.91
C VAL A 6 -15.63 13.29 -9.41
N ASP A 7 -15.55 12.26 -8.56
CA ASP A 7 -15.41 12.46 -7.10
C ASP A 7 -14.02 12.98 -6.73
N ARG A 8 -12.96 12.42 -7.32
CA ARG A 8 -11.57 12.87 -7.09
C ARG A 8 -11.35 14.28 -7.66
N ASP A 9 -11.90 14.55 -8.83
CA ASP A 9 -11.80 15.86 -9.50
C ASP A 9 -12.55 16.94 -8.70
N MET A 10 -13.73 16.62 -8.16
CA MET A 10 -14.48 17.51 -7.27
C MET A 10 -13.73 17.77 -5.97
N ALA A 11 -13.11 16.76 -5.36
CA ALA A 11 -12.31 16.91 -4.14
C ALA A 11 -11.07 17.79 -4.39
N LEU A 12 -10.36 17.56 -5.49
CA LEU A 12 -9.22 18.37 -5.91
C LEU A 12 -9.62 19.84 -6.14
N ALA A 13 -10.69 20.08 -6.89
CA ALA A 13 -11.16 21.44 -7.20
C ALA A 13 -11.56 22.21 -5.94
N ARG A 14 -12.24 21.56 -4.98
CA ARG A 14 -12.56 22.16 -3.67
C ARG A 14 -11.31 22.50 -2.86
N HIS A 15 -10.32 21.60 -2.85
CA HIS A 15 -9.08 21.87 -2.13
C HIS A 15 -8.30 23.04 -2.73
N VAL A 16 -8.16 23.09 -4.06
CA VAL A 16 -7.43 24.16 -4.77
C VAL A 16 -8.10 25.53 -4.54
N THR A 17 -9.43 25.60 -4.62
CA THR A 17 -10.17 26.85 -4.36
C THR A 17 -10.01 27.33 -2.92
N LEU A 18 -9.99 26.40 -1.95
CA LEU A 18 -9.73 26.72 -0.55
C LEU A 18 -8.32 27.28 -0.34
N VAL A 19 -7.30 26.67 -0.95
CA VAL A 19 -5.91 27.15 -0.84
C VAL A 19 -5.80 28.59 -1.35
N HIS A 20 -6.34 28.90 -2.54
CA HIS A 20 -6.27 30.25 -3.11
C HIS A 20 -7.08 31.29 -2.32
N GLN A 21 -8.15 30.89 -1.64
CA GLN A 21 -8.88 31.78 -0.73
C GLN A 21 -8.05 32.15 0.52
N ASN A 22 -7.15 31.26 0.93
CA ASN A 22 -6.38 31.37 2.17
C ASN A 22 -4.92 31.84 1.98
N GLU A 23 -4.42 31.94 0.74
CA GLU A 23 -3.05 32.34 0.37
C GLU A 23 -2.59 33.72 0.90
N GLY A 24 -3.47 34.50 1.53
CA GLY A 24 -3.15 35.77 2.20
C GLY A 24 -3.25 35.78 3.73
N LEU A 25 -3.78 34.74 4.37
CA LEU A 25 -4.10 34.74 5.81
C LEU A 25 -3.03 34.07 6.69
N GLU A 26 -2.21 33.17 6.15
CA GLU A 26 -1.24 32.38 6.94
C GLU A 26 0.11 33.10 7.21
N LYS A 27 0.27 34.37 6.81
CA LYS A 27 1.55 35.11 6.92
C LYS A 27 1.85 35.70 8.31
N SER A 28 1.10 35.37 9.36
CA SER A 28 1.13 36.11 10.64
C SER A 28 1.52 35.31 11.90
N THR A 29 2.23 34.18 11.78
CA THR A 29 2.74 33.44 12.97
C THR A 29 4.26 33.19 13.00
N ASP A 30 5.07 34.03 12.34
CA ASP A 30 6.54 34.07 12.59
C ASP A 30 6.99 35.54 12.62
N VAL A 31 6.67 36.25 13.71
CA VAL A 31 7.30 37.53 14.04
C VAL A 31 8.39 37.28 15.06
N GLY A 32 9.62 37.15 14.53
CA GLY A 32 10.82 37.86 14.97
C GLY A 32 11.35 37.67 16.39
N ASN A 33 12.55 37.08 16.48
CA ASN A 33 13.65 37.73 17.18
C ASN A 33 14.99 37.39 16.52
N ASP A 34 15.26 38.01 15.37
CA ASP A 34 16.60 38.15 14.81
C ASP A 34 17.04 39.61 15.04
N ASN A 35 18.02 39.80 15.93
CA ASN A 35 18.92 40.95 16.11
C ASN A 35 19.50 40.82 17.53
N ALA A 36 20.76 41.06 17.86
CA ALA A 36 22.05 41.35 17.23
C ALA A 36 23.03 41.03 18.40
N ASP A 37 24.32 40.74 18.27
CA ASP A 37 25.42 41.58 17.80
C ASP A 37 26.66 40.94 18.44
N SER A 38 27.83 41.19 17.88
CA SER A 38 29.11 40.80 18.48
C SER A 38 29.39 41.59 19.76
N ASP A 39 30.12 41.00 20.71
CA ASP A 39 31.42 41.50 21.19
C ASP A 39 31.88 40.71 22.45
N ASP A 40 33.16 40.38 22.46
CA ASP A 40 33.91 39.82 23.59
C ASP A 40 33.90 40.79 24.80
N GLU A 41 33.79 40.26 26.02
CA GLU A 41 34.64 40.63 27.17
C GLU A 41 34.32 39.76 28.41
N ASP A 42 35.38 39.41 29.13
CA ASP A 42 35.45 38.56 30.31
C ASP A 42 34.87 39.21 31.59
N ASP A 43 34.62 38.34 32.57
CA ASP A 43 34.72 38.53 34.03
C ASP A 43 33.55 39.03 34.92
N GLU A 44 33.40 38.25 36.00
CA GLU A 44 32.99 38.56 37.38
C GLU A 44 31.56 38.27 37.89
N ASP A 45 31.58 37.58 39.04
CA ASP A 45 30.49 36.99 39.83
C ASP A 45 29.53 38.00 40.47
N GLY A 46 28.27 37.59 40.67
CA GLY A 46 27.33 38.33 41.51
C GLY A 46 25.94 37.68 41.66
N ASP A 47 25.75 36.94 42.75
CA ASP A 47 24.45 36.52 43.31
C ASP A 47 23.45 37.70 43.42
N ASN A 48 22.21 37.59 42.92
CA ASN A 48 20.98 37.75 43.73
C ASN A 48 19.65 37.46 43.00
N ALA A 49 18.83 36.64 43.68
CA ALA A 49 17.36 36.65 43.84
C ALA A 49 16.38 37.10 42.71
N ALA A 50 15.48 36.14 42.43
CA ALA A 50 14.02 36.29 42.28
C ALA A 50 13.47 37.25 41.20
N ALA A 51 13.23 36.68 40.02
CA ALA A 51 12.13 37.09 39.15
C ALA A 51 11.46 35.83 38.59
N GLU A 52 10.21 35.59 39.00
CA GLU A 52 9.32 34.61 38.39
C GLU A 52 9.13 34.97 36.91
N GLY A 53 9.77 34.21 36.02
CA GLY A 53 9.61 34.30 34.57
C GLY A 53 8.36 33.55 34.10
N PRO A 54 7.77 33.95 32.96
CA PRO A 54 6.34 33.82 32.69
C PRO A 54 5.93 32.41 32.28
N THR A 55 4.80 32.01 32.87
CA THR A 55 3.70 31.21 32.31
C THR A 55 4.06 30.30 31.15
N ALA A 56 4.06 28.99 31.44
CA ALA A 56 3.97 27.91 30.47
C ALA A 56 3.10 28.34 29.28
N THR A 57 3.72 28.39 28.09
CA THR A 57 2.97 28.40 26.84
C THR A 57 1.96 27.26 26.90
N PRO A 58 0.67 27.53 26.63
CA PRO A 58 -0.28 26.45 26.48
C PRO A 58 0.27 25.55 25.38
N VAL A 59 0.59 24.31 25.74
CA VAL A 59 0.87 23.27 24.76
C VAL A 59 -0.49 23.04 24.11
N GLU A 60 -0.78 23.78 23.04
CA GLU A 60 -1.98 23.54 22.26
C GLU A 60 -1.91 22.09 21.80
N GLU A 61 -2.90 21.31 22.22
CA GLU A 61 -3.10 19.95 21.74
C GLU A 61 -3.41 20.05 20.24
N ASP A 62 -2.36 20.03 19.41
CA ASP A 62 -2.47 19.85 17.97
C ASP A 62 -3.10 18.48 17.75
N ASP A 63 -4.27 18.43 17.12
CA ASP A 63 -5.02 17.22 16.75
C ASP A 63 -4.24 16.29 15.77
N GLY A 64 -2.92 16.46 15.64
CA GLY A 64 -2.00 15.67 14.84
C GLY A 64 -2.32 15.68 13.34
N LYS A 65 -3.14 16.63 12.91
CA LYS A 65 -3.77 16.66 11.58
C LYS A 65 -3.32 17.84 10.72
N GLY A 66 -2.56 18.77 11.29
CA GLY A 66 -1.91 19.87 10.57
C GLY A 66 -0.60 19.44 9.90
N PRO A 67 -0.17 20.13 8.83
CA PRO A 67 1.14 19.90 8.24
C PRO A 67 2.25 20.27 9.24
N VAL A 68 3.24 19.39 9.40
CA VAL A 68 4.42 19.66 10.21
C VAL A 68 5.22 20.81 9.60
N SER A 69 5.67 21.75 10.42
CA SER A 69 6.44 22.90 9.94
C SER A 69 7.73 22.46 9.21
N PRO A 70 8.14 23.14 8.12
CA PRO A 70 9.35 22.77 7.38
C PRO A 70 10.63 22.83 8.21
N ARG A 71 10.70 23.71 9.23
CA ARG A 71 11.85 23.79 10.15
C ARG A 71 11.99 22.49 10.95
N VAL A 72 10.89 21.98 11.53
CA VAL A 72 10.88 20.73 12.30
C VAL A 72 11.20 19.53 11.41
N LEU A 73 10.62 19.46 10.20
CA LEU A 73 10.89 18.37 9.28
C LEU A 73 12.37 18.31 8.85
N ARG A 74 13.02 19.46 8.63
CA ARG A 74 14.45 19.52 8.32
C ARG A 74 15.30 18.99 9.47
N GLU A 75 15.01 19.41 10.70
CA GLU A 75 15.73 18.91 11.88
C GLU A 75 15.53 17.40 12.06
N TYR A 76 14.31 16.90 11.84
CA TYR A 76 14.02 15.46 11.87
C TYR A 76 14.87 14.68 10.87
N ILE A 77 14.94 15.14 9.62
CA ILE A 77 15.73 14.51 8.56
C ILE A 77 17.23 14.57 8.91
N CYS A 78 17.71 15.69 9.44
CA CYS A 78 19.10 15.84 9.91
C CYS A 78 19.44 14.79 10.97
N ARG A 79 18.55 14.56 11.94
CA ARG A 79 18.70 13.51 12.95
C ARG A 79 18.66 12.11 12.33
N ALA A 80 17.70 11.83 11.45
CA ALA A 80 17.53 10.51 10.84
C ALA A 80 18.73 10.10 9.97
N ARG A 81 19.38 11.06 9.32
CA ARG A 81 20.59 10.84 8.51
C ARG A 81 21.80 10.38 9.32
N ARG A 82 21.83 10.63 10.64
CA ARG A 82 22.93 10.20 11.52
C ARG A 82 22.91 8.69 11.79
N HIS A 83 21.75 8.03 11.62
CA HIS A 83 21.63 6.59 11.81
C HIS A 83 22.10 5.81 10.58
N GLN A 84 22.86 4.75 10.83
CA GLN A 84 23.37 3.85 9.78
C GLN A 84 22.90 2.42 10.06
N PRO A 85 21.62 2.09 9.76
CA PRO A 85 21.07 0.80 10.10
C PRO A 85 21.73 -0.34 9.33
N VAL A 86 21.97 -1.42 10.05
CA VAL A 86 22.53 -2.66 9.51
C VAL A 86 21.41 -3.69 9.35
N VAL A 87 21.52 -4.52 8.30
CA VAL A 87 20.58 -5.62 8.07
C VAL A 87 21.02 -6.80 8.95
N PRO A 88 20.20 -7.20 9.93
CA PRO A 88 20.54 -8.33 10.78
C PRO A 88 20.36 -9.67 10.02
N PRO A 89 21.10 -10.73 10.42
CA PRO A 89 21.15 -12.00 9.69
C PRO A 89 19.83 -12.79 9.70
N ASP A 90 18.92 -12.48 10.63
CA ASP A 90 17.58 -13.06 10.77
C ASP A 90 16.58 -12.57 9.69
N VAL A 91 16.82 -11.38 9.12
CA VAL A 91 15.98 -10.78 8.06
C VAL A 91 16.54 -11.06 6.66
N ALA A 92 17.85 -11.32 6.55
CA ALA A 92 18.52 -11.67 5.30
C ALA A 92 17.83 -12.79 4.48
N PRO A 93 17.46 -13.96 5.05
CA PRO A 93 16.80 -15.02 4.27
C PRO A 93 15.43 -14.60 3.74
N TYR A 94 14.69 -13.80 4.51
CA TYR A 94 13.38 -13.28 4.10
C TYR A 94 13.49 -12.37 2.86
N ILE A 95 14.48 -11.49 2.84
CA ILE A 95 14.74 -10.61 1.69
C ILE A 95 15.09 -11.42 0.42
N VAL A 96 15.85 -12.50 0.57
CA VAL A 96 16.20 -13.40 -0.54
C VAL A 96 14.95 -14.12 -1.08
N GLU A 97 14.12 -14.66 -0.19
CA GLU A 97 12.87 -15.34 -0.56
C GLU A 97 11.91 -14.39 -1.29
N ALA A 98 11.76 -13.16 -0.79
CA ALA A 98 10.94 -12.14 -1.41
C ALA A 98 11.44 -11.77 -2.82
N TYR A 99 12.76 -11.65 -3.01
CA TYR A 99 13.36 -11.39 -4.31
C TYR A 99 13.11 -12.52 -5.32
N VAL A 100 13.31 -13.76 -4.90
CA VAL A 100 13.07 -14.94 -5.76
C VAL A 100 11.60 -15.01 -6.16
N SER A 101 10.69 -14.78 -5.21
CA SER A 101 9.25 -14.76 -5.45
C SER A 101 8.86 -13.68 -6.46
N LEU A 102 9.36 -12.45 -6.29
CA LEU A 102 9.10 -11.34 -7.20
C LEU A 102 9.60 -11.61 -8.62
N ARG A 103 10.78 -12.23 -8.74
CA ARG A 103 11.36 -12.60 -10.04
C ARG A 103 10.61 -13.75 -10.72
N LEU A 104 10.07 -14.70 -9.94
CA LEU A 104 9.23 -15.77 -10.48
C LEU A 104 7.88 -15.24 -10.99
N GLN A 105 7.26 -14.31 -10.26
CA GLN A 105 6.03 -13.65 -10.66
C GLN A 105 6.21 -12.89 -11.97
N GLU A 106 7.31 -12.16 -12.12
CA GLU A 106 7.63 -11.47 -13.35
C GLU A 106 7.79 -12.42 -14.55
N LYS A 107 8.41 -13.59 -14.37
CA LYS A 107 8.51 -14.59 -15.46
C LYS A 107 7.12 -15.09 -15.93
N ARG A 108 6.13 -15.14 -15.02
CA ARG A 108 4.76 -15.59 -15.33
C ARG A 108 3.93 -14.50 -15.99
N THR A 109 4.14 -13.27 -15.54
CA THR A 109 3.43 -12.09 -16.02
C THR A 109 4.26 -11.55 -17.17
N SER A 110 4.00 -12.00 -18.39
CA SER A 110 4.79 -11.75 -19.62
C SER A 110 4.87 -10.27 -20.05
N ASN A 111 4.72 -9.33 -19.10
CA ASN A 111 4.91 -7.90 -19.24
C ASN A 111 6.41 -7.58 -19.27
N ASP A 112 6.89 -7.29 -20.47
CA ASP A 112 8.28 -6.95 -20.81
C ASP A 112 8.77 -5.60 -20.22
N GLN A 113 7.96 -4.96 -19.36
CA GLN A 113 8.14 -3.54 -19.01
C GLN A 113 9.09 -3.30 -17.82
N THR A 114 9.42 -4.28 -16.98
CA THR A 114 10.48 -4.10 -15.95
C THR A 114 11.11 -5.41 -15.47
N ALA A 115 12.29 -5.71 -16.02
CA ALA A 115 13.16 -6.80 -15.56
C ALA A 115 13.55 -6.66 -14.06
N MET A 116 13.23 -7.65 -13.22
CA MET A 116 13.71 -7.75 -11.84
C MET A 116 15.18 -8.17 -11.81
N THR A 117 16.03 -7.16 -11.97
CA THR A 117 17.49 -7.29 -11.89
C THR A 117 17.98 -7.37 -10.45
N ALA A 118 19.23 -7.80 -10.26
CA ALA A 118 19.90 -7.73 -8.95
C ALA A 118 20.00 -6.29 -8.40
N ARG A 119 19.92 -5.26 -9.28
CA ARG A 119 19.85 -3.85 -8.87
C ARG A 119 18.56 -3.56 -8.11
N GLN A 120 17.44 -4.20 -8.48
CA GLN A 120 16.17 -4.05 -7.79
C GLN A 120 16.24 -4.54 -6.34
N LEU A 121 16.96 -5.65 -6.10
CA LEU A 121 17.20 -6.16 -4.75
C LEU A 121 17.96 -5.15 -3.89
N LEU A 122 19.02 -4.55 -4.45
CA LEU A 122 19.76 -3.49 -3.78
C LEU A 122 18.89 -2.27 -3.49
N SER A 123 17.97 -1.91 -4.40
CA SER A 123 17.00 -0.84 -4.17
C SER A 123 16.08 -1.15 -2.99
N ILE A 124 15.53 -2.37 -2.91
CA ILE A 124 14.68 -2.80 -1.78
C ILE A 124 15.45 -2.71 -0.45
N LEU A 125 16.70 -3.18 -0.43
CA LEU A 125 17.56 -3.08 0.75
C LEU A 125 17.80 -1.62 1.18
N ARG A 126 18.10 -0.73 0.22
CA ARG A 126 18.29 0.70 0.49
C ARG A 126 17.03 1.37 1.01
N LEU A 127 15.87 1.01 0.48
CA LEU A 127 14.57 1.49 0.97
C LEU A 127 14.30 1.00 2.40
N SER A 128 14.56 -0.27 2.67
CA SER A 128 14.40 -0.85 4.02
C SER A 128 15.30 -0.15 5.05
N GLN A 129 16.55 0.15 4.69
CA GLN A 129 17.47 0.93 5.53
C GLN A 129 16.99 2.38 5.71
N ALA A 130 16.43 3.00 4.67
CA ALA A 130 15.87 4.35 4.77
C ALA A 130 14.66 4.39 5.72
N LEU A 131 13.79 3.38 5.69
CA LEU A 131 12.67 3.24 6.62
C LEU A 131 13.14 3.04 8.07
N ALA A 132 14.16 2.20 8.28
CA ALA A 132 14.79 2.05 9.59
C ALA A 132 15.41 3.37 10.11
N ARG A 133 16.02 4.18 9.23
CA ARG A 133 16.52 5.53 9.58
C ARG A 133 15.41 6.47 10.00
N LEU A 134 14.26 6.43 9.32
CA LEU A 134 13.09 7.24 9.71
C LEU A 134 12.56 6.85 11.08
N ARG A 135 12.76 5.61 11.52
CA ARG A 135 12.41 5.13 12.87
C ARG A 135 13.50 5.37 13.92
N PHE A 136 14.64 5.96 13.54
CA PHE A 136 15.84 6.07 14.39
C PHE A 136 16.33 4.71 14.92
N SER A 137 16.14 3.64 14.14
CA SER A 137 16.60 2.29 14.48
C SER A 137 17.96 2.01 13.85
N ASP A 138 18.83 1.33 14.59
CA ASP A 138 20.14 0.87 14.07
C ASP A 138 20.05 -0.51 13.40
N LEU A 139 18.90 -1.17 13.48
CA LEU A 139 18.64 -2.46 12.85
C LEU A 139 17.41 -2.40 11.95
N VAL A 140 17.50 -3.03 10.79
CA VAL A 140 16.37 -3.21 9.87
C VAL A 140 15.45 -4.30 10.39
N ALA A 141 14.16 -3.99 10.54
CA ALA A 141 13.14 -4.97 10.91
C ALA A 141 12.46 -5.56 9.67
N ARG A 142 11.77 -6.70 9.82
CA ARG A 142 10.98 -7.31 8.75
C ARG A 142 9.93 -6.35 8.18
N GLN A 143 9.27 -5.57 9.05
CA GLN A 143 8.26 -4.58 8.67
C GLN A 143 8.82 -3.53 7.68
N ASP A 144 10.09 -3.14 7.83
CA ASP A 144 10.74 -2.18 6.92
C ASP A 144 10.91 -2.79 5.52
N VAL A 145 11.17 -4.10 5.44
CA VAL A 145 11.30 -4.85 4.19
C VAL A 145 9.94 -5.01 3.51
N ASP A 146 8.91 -5.39 4.29
CA ASP A 146 7.54 -5.54 3.79
C ASP A 146 7.04 -4.24 3.17
N GLU A 147 7.28 -3.12 3.85
CA GLU A 147 6.89 -1.81 3.38
C GLU A 147 7.69 -1.38 2.13
N ALA A 148 8.99 -1.67 2.07
CA ALA A 148 9.80 -1.41 0.88
C ALA A 148 9.32 -2.20 -0.35
N ILE A 149 8.93 -3.46 -0.16
CA ILE A 149 8.35 -4.30 -1.21
C ILE A 149 6.99 -3.74 -1.63
N ARG A 150 6.14 -3.37 -0.66
CA ARG A 150 4.83 -2.78 -0.92
C ARG A 150 4.94 -1.51 -1.76
N LEU A 151 5.85 -0.60 -1.42
CA LEU A 151 6.10 0.63 -2.19
C LEU A 151 6.55 0.33 -3.62
N THR A 152 7.44 -0.65 -3.79
CA THR A 152 7.90 -1.10 -5.10
C THR A 152 6.75 -1.66 -5.94
N HIS A 153 5.86 -2.45 -5.34
CA HIS A 153 4.70 -3.02 -6.01
C HIS A 153 3.68 -1.94 -6.40
N MET A 154 3.37 -1.00 -5.49
CA MET A 154 2.45 0.11 -5.77
C MET A 154 2.95 1.01 -6.91
N SER A 155 4.27 1.22 -7.00
CA SER A 155 4.87 1.96 -8.11
C SER A 155 4.63 1.29 -9.47
N LYS A 156 4.58 -0.04 -9.52
CA LYS A 156 4.28 -0.80 -10.75
C LYS A 156 2.78 -0.89 -11.01
N ALA A 157 2.00 -1.19 -9.98
CA ALA A 157 0.55 -1.30 -10.06
C ALA A 157 -0.11 0.01 -10.56
N SER A 158 0.51 1.17 -10.30
CA SER A 158 0.02 2.45 -10.84
C SER A 158 0.16 2.58 -12.37
N LEU A 159 0.98 1.75 -13.01
CA LEU A 159 1.18 1.70 -14.46
C LEU A 159 0.33 0.61 -15.12
N GLU A 160 0.02 -0.45 -14.37
CA GLU A 160 -0.89 -1.51 -14.80
C GLU A 160 -2.32 -0.94 -14.82
N ASP A 161 -2.90 -0.90 -16.01
CA ASP A 161 -4.17 -0.24 -16.28
C ASP A 161 -5.32 -0.96 -15.53
N PRO A 162 -6.16 -0.27 -14.72
CA PRO A 162 -7.36 -0.88 -14.15
C PRO A 162 -8.40 -1.28 -15.22
N THR A 163 -8.21 -0.91 -16.50
CA THR A 163 -9.10 -1.32 -17.59
C THR A 163 -8.93 -2.77 -18.03
N GLY A 164 -7.90 -3.46 -17.54
CA GLY A 164 -7.73 -4.91 -17.69
C GLY A 164 -8.15 -5.68 -16.43
N ALA A 165 -9.45 -5.77 -16.17
CA ALA A 165 -10.06 -6.72 -15.22
C ALA A 165 -9.51 -6.71 -13.76
N GLY A 166 -10.20 -5.99 -12.87
CA GLY A 166 -10.47 -6.50 -11.52
C GLY A 166 -9.60 -6.02 -10.35
N ASN A 167 -10.30 -5.61 -9.29
CA ASN A 167 -9.90 -5.59 -7.88
C ASN A 167 -8.94 -4.52 -7.34
N GLY A 168 -9.54 -3.38 -6.99
CA GLY A 168 -9.12 -2.56 -5.85
C GLY A 168 -9.38 -3.28 -4.52
N GLY A 169 -8.47 -4.15 -4.09
CA GLY A 169 -8.45 -4.78 -2.77
C GLY A 169 -7.05 -4.76 -2.18
N LYS A 170 -6.92 -4.26 -0.96
CA LYS A 170 -5.73 -4.43 -0.11
C LYS A 170 -5.35 -5.91 -0.03
N ASP A 171 -4.04 -6.14 0.13
CA ASP A 171 -3.38 -7.43 0.33
C ASP A 171 -3.22 -8.25 -0.96
N GLY A 172 -1.97 -8.55 -1.32
CA GLY A 172 -1.55 -9.28 -2.52
C GLY A 172 -1.93 -10.76 -2.55
N VAL A 173 -3.12 -11.10 -2.04
CA VAL A 173 -3.86 -12.27 -2.46
C VAL A 173 -4.73 -11.77 -3.61
N PRO A 174 -4.69 -12.36 -4.82
CA PRO A 174 -5.73 -12.07 -5.79
C PRO A 174 -7.04 -12.29 -5.04
N ARG A 175 -7.87 -11.25 -4.88
CA ARG A 175 -9.27 -11.47 -4.56
C ARG A 175 -9.75 -12.29 -5.75
N GLU A 176 -9.69 -13.61 -5.61
CA GLU A 176 -10.34 -14.50 -6.55
C GLU A 176 -11.78 -14.03 -6.52
N ASP A 177 -12.24 -13.51 -7.66
CA ASP A 177 -13.62 -13.08 -7.78
C ASP A 177 -14.50 -14.23 -7.30
N VAL A 178 -15.60 -13.90 -6.62
CA VAL A 178 -16.47 -14.93 -6.02
C VAL A 178 -16.86 -15.97 -7.06
N THR A 179 -17.01 -15.56 -8.33
CA THR A 179 -17.22 -16.41 -9.49
C THR A 179 -16.03 -17.31 -9.82
N SER A 180 -14.79 -16.80 -9.78
CA SER A 180 -13.56 -17.60 -9.94
C SER A 180 -13.40 -18.68 -8.85
N ARG A 181 -13.76 -18.36 -7.60
CA ARG A 181 -13.73 -19.32 -6.48
C ARG A 181 -14.75 -20.44 -6.67
N ILE A 182 -15.96 -20.07 -7.13
CA ILE A 182 -17.01 -21.03 -7.45
C ILE A 182 -16.55 -21.93 -8.61
N PHE A 183 -15.99 -21.35 -9.68
CA PHE A 183 -15.47 -22.10 -10.82
C PHE A 183 -14.36 -23.08 -10.43
N GLN A 184 -13.44 -22.69 -9.55
CA GLN A 184 -12.38 -23.57 -9.06
C GLN A 184 -12.94 -24.77 -8.30
N VAL A 185 -13.97 -24.57 -7.48
CA VAL A 185 -14.68 -25.66 -6.78
C VAL A 185 -15.34 -26.62 -7.78
N LEU A 186 -15.94 -26.09 -8.85
CA LEU A 186 -16.55 -26.92 -9.88
C LEU A 186 -15.50 -27.76 -10.64
N ARG A 187 -14.34 -27.17 -10.95
CA ARG A 187 -13.24 -27.87 -11.61
C ARG A 187 -12.57 -28.92 -10.71
N GLU A 188 -12.42 -28.62 -9.43
CA GLU A 188 -11.91 -29.58 -8.44
C GLU A 188 -12.84 -30.80 -8.35
N TYR A 189 -14.15 -30.58 -8.46
CA TYR A 189 -15.14 -31.65 -8.44
C TYR A 189 -15.17 -32.48 -9.74
N SER A 190 -15.05 -31.86 -10.91
CA SER A 190 -14.97 -32.61 -12.19
C SER A 190 -13.74 -33.53 -12.19
N ALA A 191 -12.61 -33.03 -11.71
CA ALA A 191 -11.38 -33.80 -11.56
C ALA A 191 -11.53 -34.96 -10.55
N ALA A 192 -12.23 -34.74 -9.43
CA ALA A 192 -12.45 -35.77 -8.41
C ALA A 192 -13.45 -36.85 -8.84
N SER A 193 -14.43 -36.51 -9.68
CA SER A 193 -15.47 -37.43 -10.15
C SER A 193 -15.03 -38.30 -11.34
N GLY A 194 -13.79 -38.13 -11.82
CA GLY A 194 -13.21 -38.91 -12.92
C GLY A 194 -13.72 -38.53 -14.32
N ASN A 195 -14.58 -37.52 -14.41
CA ASN A 195 -15.10 -36.98 -15.67
C ASN A 195 -14.73 -35.50 -15.76
N ASP A 196 -13.55 -35.22 -16.31
CA ASP A 196 -12.92 -33.89 -16.31
C ASP A 196 -13.75 -32.81 -17.04
N GLN A 197 -14.74 -33.24 -17.82
CA GLN A 197 -15.51 -32.41 -18.74
C GLN A 197 -16.97 -32.21 -18.34
N GLU A 198 -17.48 -32.90 -17.31
CA GLU A 198 -18.91 -32.85 -16.97
C GLU A 198 -19.16 -32.90 -15.46
N VAL A 199 -20.07 -32.04 -14.99
CA VAL A 199 -20.56 -32.02 -13.61
C VAL A 199 -22.08 -31.87 -13.60
N ASP A 200 -22.76 -32.70 -12.81
CA ASP A 200 -24.21 -32.59 -12.58
C ASP A 200 -24.56 -31.29 -11.84
N LEU A 201 -25.56 -30.54 -12.35
CA LEU A 201 -25.89 -29.20 -11.87
C LEU A 201 -26.37 -29.20 -10.42
N ARG A 202 -27.16 -30.21 -10.03
CA ARG A 202 -27.67 -30.32 -8.65
C ARG A 202 -26.55 -30.56 -7.66
N THR A 203 -25.58 -31.38 -8.08
CA THR A 203 -24.41 -31.68 -7.27
C THR A 203 -23.49 -30.45 -7.18
N ALA A 204 -23.28 -29.72 -8.28
CA ALA A 204 -22.55 -28.46 -8.30
C ALA A 204 -23.16 -27.41 -7.36
N GLU A 205 -24.48 -27.24 -7.40
CA GLU A 205 -25.22 -26.29 -6.54
C GLU A 205 -25.08 -26.65 -5.06
N ALA A 206 -25.27 -27.92 -4.70
CA ALA A 206 -25.12 -28.39 -3.32
C ALA A 206 -23.69 -28.17 -2.77
N MET A 207 -22.68 -28.32 -3.63
CA MET A 207 -21.28 -28.11 -3.25
C MET A 207 -20.93 -26.63 -3.10
N ALA A 208 -21.45 -25.76 -3.96
CA ALA A 208 -21.30 -24.32 -3.83
C ALA A 208 -21.93 -23.81 -2.51
N LEU A 209 -23.14 -24.30 -2.19
CA LEU A 209 -23.82 -24.00 -0.92
C LEU A 209 -23.03 -24.52 0.30
N ARG A 210 -22.47 -25.74 0.22
CA ARG A 210 -21.64 -26.32 1.30
C ARG A 210 -20.38 -25.51 1.57
N LYS A 211 -19.76 -24.91 0.54
CA LYS A 211 -18.61 -24.00 0.69
C LYS A 211 -19.01 -22.59 1.18
N GLY A 212 -20.29 -22.30 1.35
CA GLY A 212 -20.80 -21.05 1.91
C GLY A 212 -21.11 -19.98 0.86
N PHE A 213 -21.22 -20.33 -0.43
CA PHE A 213 -21.67 -19.42 -1.48
C PHE A 213 -23.20 -19.37 -1.55
N THR A 214 -23.75 -18.23 -1.96
CA THR A 214 -25.21 -18.10 -2.15
C THR A 214 -25.64 -18.64 -3.51
N ASN A 215 -26.91 -19.05 -3.62
CA ASN A 215 -27.47 -19.50 -4.89
C ASN A 215 -27.37 -18.43 -5.99
N GLN A 216 -27.57 -17.15 -5.61
CA GLN A 216 -27.43 -16.03 -6.52
C GLN A 216 -26.00 -15.88 -7.06
N GLN A 217 -24.98 -16.03 -6.20
CA GLN A 217 -23.57 -15.98 -6.62
C GLN A 217 -23.22 -17.14 -7.56
N PHE A 218 -23.77 -18.33 -7.29
CA PHE A 218 -23.60 -19.49 -8.16
C PHE A 218 -24.23 -19.27 -9.54
N GLN A 219 -25.46 -18.75 -9.59
CA GLN A 219 -26.15 -18.46 -10.83
C GLN A 219 -25.43 -17.38 -11.66
N THR A 220 -24.96 -16.31 -11.02
CA THR A 220 -24.15 -15.27 -11.67
C THR A 220 -22.84 -15.83 -12.24
N CYS A 221 -22.17 -16.72 -11.48
CA CYS A 221 -20.99 -17.42 -11.97
C CYS A 221 -21.29 -18.22 -13.24
N LEU A 222 -22.38 -18.98 -13.26
CA LEU A 222 -22.76 -19.78 -14.43
C LEU A 222 -23.00 -18.91 -15.67
N GLU A 223 -23.73 -17.81 -15.51
CA GLU A 223 -24.05 -16.88 -16.59
C GLU A 223 -22.78 -16.21 -17.15
N GLU A 224 -21.86 -15.80 -16.29
CA GLU A 224 -20.61 -15.15 -16.68
C GLU A 224 -19.68 -16.12 -17.45
N TYR A 225 -19.48 -17.33 -16.93
CA TYR A 225 -18.62 -18.33 -17.58
C TYR A 225 -19.26 -18.96 -18.83
N GLU A 226 -20.59 -18.99 -18.93
CA GLU A 226 -21.30 -19.35 -20.16
C GLU A 226 -21.13 -18.25 -21.22
N ALA A 227 -21.24 -16.97 -20.85
CA ALA A 227 -21.00 -15.84 -21.74
C ALA A 227 -19.55 -15.81 -22.28
N LEU A 228 -18.58 -16.20 -21.44
CA LEU A 228 -17.17 -16.34 -21.80
C LEU A 228 -16.88 -17.63 -22.59
N ARG A 229 -17.87 -18.50 -22.83
CA ARG A 229 -17.74 -19.80 -23.49
C ARG A 229 -16.69 -20.72 -22.85
N VAL A 230 -16.56 -20.65 -21.54
CA VAL A 230 -15.71 -21.56 -20.75
C VAL A 230 -16.51 -22.77 -20.27
N ILE A 231 -17.80 -22.58 -20.01
CA ILE A 231 -18.73 -23.66 -19.65
C ILE A 231 -19.97 -23.61 -20.55
N GLN A 232 -20.66 -24.74 -20.66
CA GLN A 232 -21.92 -24.86 -21.36
C GLN A 232 -22.92 -25.66 -20.53
N ILE A 233 -24.15 -25.16 -20.39
CA ILE A 233 -25.22 -25.85 -19.68
C ILE A 233 -26.09 -26.58 -20.69
N ASN A 234 -26.47 -27.83 -20.38
CA ASN A 234 -27.40 -28.58 -21.22
C ASN A 234 -28.77 -27.87 -21.33
N GLN A 235 -29.49 -28.05 -22.44
CA GLN A 235 -30.85 -27.52 -22.64
C GLN A 235 -31.83 -27.98 -21.54
N SER A 236 -31.60 -29.15 -20.95
CA SER A 236 -32.36 -29.69 -19.82
C SER A 236 -31.96 -29.13 -18.45
N ARG A 237 -30.92 -28.29 -18.37
CA ARG A 237 -30.31 -27.77 -17.12
C ARG A 237 -29.98 -28.86 -16.10
N THR A 238 -29.48 -29.99 -16.57
CA THR A 238 -29.10 -31.12 -15.72
C THR A 238 -27.59 -31.24 -15.53
N ALA A 239 -26.79 -30.83 -16.51
CA ALA A 239 -25.33 -30.96 -16.45
C ALA A 239 -24.64 -29.69 -16.98
N ILE A 240 -23.47 -29.42 -16.42
CA ILE A 240 -22.52 -28.39 -16.83
C ILE A 240 -21.37 -29.11 -17.55
N TYR A 241 -21.06 -28.66 -18.76
CA TYR A 241 -19.91 -29.11 -19.55
C TYR A 241 -18.83 -28.05 -19.53
N PHE A 242 -17.58 -28.46 -19.33
CA PHE A 242 -16.42 -27.58 -19.51
C PHE A 242 -15.98 -27.65 -20.97
N LEU A 243 -15.65 -26.50 -21.57
CA LEU A 243 -15.23 -26.39 -22.97
C LEU A 243 -13.71 -26.34 -23.13
#